data_AF-A0A427XUV1-F1
#
_entry.id   AF-A0A427XUV1-F1
#
_cell.length_a   1.000
_cell.length_b   1.000
_cell.length_c   1.000
_cell.angle_alpha   90.00
_cell.angle_beta   90.00
_cell.angle_gamma   90.00
#
_symmetry.space_group_name_H-M   'P 1'
#
loop_
_entity.id
_entity.type
_entity.pdbx_description
1 polymer ?
#
loop_
_entity_poly.entity_id
_entity_poly.type
_entity_poly.pdbx_seq_one_letter_code
_entity_poly.pdbx_strand_id
1 'polypeptide(L)'
;MERSEKIPLEDRLAYIKKEGPVALQAEKEWYKNRATELKTNEKTIDTALAFLRIPKYASSVPTLQILDQWAGDLTKKKDAITRLKALLNTARAVGIKKVQEDIAESQKLIAELPKAAEELDRDGLNMSDNMPAVMLQHMMPLIMNAAISNTKERERQLPIQKEMLPLCTRRINFMMDLATNREEIIDRSIVKVEKLRAYRLGTQ
;
A
#
# COMPACT_ATOMS: atom_id res chain seq x y z
N MET A 1 2.85 -11.11 -0.20
CA MET A 1 3.42 -11.09 1.17
C MET A 1 3.15 -12.37 1.93
N GLU A 2 2.07 -13.11 1.67
CA GLU A 2 1.82 -14.44 2.29
C GLU A 2 2.96 -15.47 2.11
N ARG A 3 3.85 -15.31 1.12
CA ARG A 3 5.03 -16.19 0.96
C ARG A 3 6.15 -15.92 1.96
N SER A 4 6.36 -14.68 2.39
CA SER A 4 7.45 -14.36 3.33
C SER A 4 7.12 -14.78 4.76
N GLU A 5 5.84 -14.84 5.12
CA GLU A 5 5.40 -15.34 6.43
C GLU A 5 5.65 -16.85 6.61
N LYS A 6 5.82 -17.60 5.51
CA LYS A 6 6.17 -19.03 5.53
C LYS A 6 7.67 -19.31 5.61
N ILE A 7 8.50 -18.27 5.54
CA ILE A 7 9.96 -18.38 5.65
C ILE A 7 10.35 -18.22 7.13
N PRO A 8 11.30 -19.01 7.66
CA PRO A 8 11.85 -18.82 9.01
C PRO A 8 12.34 -17.38 9.22
N LEU A 9 12.21 -16.85 10.45
CA LEU A 9 12.50 -15.43 10.75
C LEU A 9 13.94 -15.05 10.35
N GLU A 10 14.87 -15.99 10.54
CA GLU A 10 16.29 -15.87 10.28
C GLU A 10 16.60 -15.59 8.80
N ASP A 11 15.82 -16.19 7.89
CA ASP A 11 16.03 -16.10 6.44
C ASP A 11 15.19 -15.00 5.78
N ARG A 12 14.19 -14.46 6.48
CA ARG A 12 13.24 -13.49 5.92
C ARG A 12 13.92 -12.23 5.42
N LEU A 13 14.92 -11.70 6.13
CA LEU A 13 15.61 -10.48 5.71
C LEU A 13 16.32 -10.67 4.37
N ALA A 14 17.07 -11.77 4.23
CA ALA A 14 17.78 -12.10 2.99
C ALA A 14 16.80 -12.29 1.83
N TYR A 15 15.68 -12.99 2.08
CA TYR A 15 14.62 -13.16 1.11
C TYR A 15 14.01 -11.83 0.66
N ILE A 16 13.63 -10.96 1.60
CA ILE A 16 13.00 -9.67 1.30
C ILE A 16 13.93 -8.76 0.50
N LYS A 17 15.22 -8.73 0.85
CA LYS A 17 16.23 -7.97 0.10
C LYS A 17 16.38 -8.44 -1.34
N LYS A 18 16.31 -9.75 -1.57
CA LYS A 18 16.46 -10.35 -2.89
C LYS A 18 15.18 -10.22 -3.73
N GLU A 19 14.05 -10.66 -3.20
CA GLU A 19 12.80 -10.83 -3.96
C GLU A 19 11.90 -9.59 -3.91
N GLY A 20 12.01 -8.77 -2.86
CA GLY A 20 11.17 -7.59 -2.65
C GLY A 20 11.25 -6.57 -3.80
N PRO A 21 12.45 -6.11 -4.19
CA PRO A 21 12.61 -5.19 -5.32
C PRO A 21 12.12 -5.77 -6.65
N VAL A 22 12.37 -7.07 -6.89
CA VAL A 22 11.93 -7.77 -8.11
C VAL A 22 10.42 -7.83 -8.18
N ALA A 23 9.76 -8.23 -7.09
CA ALA A 23 8.30 -8.28 -7.01
C ALA A 23 7.67 -6.89 -7.20
N LEU A 24 8.25 -5.84 -6.60
CA LEU A 24 7.78 -4.48 -6.76
C LEU A 24 7.90 -4.01 -8.22
N GLN A 25 8.99 -4.36 -8.91
CA GLN A 25 9.18 -4.00 -10.32
C GLN A 25 8.20 -4.74 -11.24
N ALA A 26 8.00 -6.04 -11.04
CA ALA A 26 7.03 -6.83 -11.79
C ALA A 26 5.60 -6.30 -11.61
N GLU A 27 5.23 -5.92 -10.38
CA GLU A 27 3.95 -5.29 -10.10
C GLU A 27 3.82 -3.94 -10.83
N LYS A 28 4.86 -3.11 -10.83
CA LYS A 28 4.88 -1.84 -11.58
C LYS A 28 4.60 -2.04 -13.07
N GLU A 29 5.23 -3.02 -13.69
CA GLU A 29 5.06 -3.32 -15.11
C GLU A 29 3.65 -3.84 -15.42
N TRP A 30 3.13 -4.74 -14.58
CA TRP A 30 1.75 -5.22 -14.70
C TRP A 30 0.74 -4.06 -14.66
N TYR A 31 0.90 -3.13 -13.72
CA TYR A 31 0.02 -1.97 -13.63
C TYR A 31 0.16 -1.01 -14.83
N LYS A 32 1.38 -0.80 -15.35
CA LYS A 32 1.59 0.00 -16.57
C LYS A 32 0.83 -0.61 -17.75
N ASN A 33 0.93 -1.92 -17.95
CA ASN A 33 0.23 -2.62 -19.03
C ASN A 33 -1.29 -2.44 -18.94
N ARG A 34 -1.85 -2.49 -17.73
CA ARG A 34 -3.28 -2.27 -17.50
C ARG A 34 -3.72 -0.81 -17.71
N ALA A 35 -2.81 0.17 -17.62
CA ALA A 35 -3.10 1.56 -17.98
C ALA A 35 -3.19 1.76 -19.50
N THR A 36 -2.50 0.93 -20.30
CA THR A 36 -2.54 0.99 -21.77
C THR A 36 -3.94 0.72 -22.30
N GLU A 37 -4.70 -0.20 -21.70
CA GLU A 37 -6.09 -0.50 -22.09
C GLU A 37 -6.99 0.74 -21.99
N LEU A 38 -6.90 1.49 -20.89
CA LEU A 38 -7.67 2.72 -20.70
C LEU A 38 -7.29 3.80 -21.72
N LYS A 39 -6.01 3.94 -22.04
CA LYS A 39 -5.55 4.86 -23.09
C LYS A 39 -6.04 4.46 -24.47
N THR A 40 -6.10 3.17 -24.77
CA THR A 40 -6.66 2.66 -26.03
C THR A 40 -8.16 2.97 -26.12
N ASN A 41 -8.91 2.76 -25.03
CA ASN A 41 -10.34 3.10 -24.98
C ASN A 41 -10.57 4.60 -25.16
N GLU A 42 -9.75 5.45 -24.51
CA GLU A 42 -9.81 6.91 -24.69
C GLU A 42 -9.59 7.30 -26.16
N LYS A 43 -8.61 6.68 -26.84
CA LYS A 43 -8.36 6.91 -28.28
C LYS A 43 -9.54 6.50 -29.18
N THR A 44 -10.23 5.42 -28.85
CA THR A 44 -11.45 5.01 -29.58
C THR A 44 -12.53 6.09 -29.47
N ILE A 45 -12.73 6.65 -28.27
CA ILE A 45 -13.69 7.73 -28.05
C ILE A 45 -13.24 9.02 -28.77
N ASP A 46 -11.96 9.35 -28.74
CA ASP A 46 -11.40 10.50 -29.47
C ASP A 46 -11.62 10.38 -30.99
N THR A 47 -11.49 9.17 -31.53
CA THR A 47 -11.74 8.90 -32.94
C THR A 47 -13.22 9.11 -33.29
N ALA A 48 -14.13 8.62 -32.45
CA ALA A 48 -15.56 8.86 -32.61
C ALA A 48 -15.91 10.36 -32.55
N LEU A 49 -15.25 11.13 -31.67
CA LEU A 49 -15.42 12.59 -31.62
C LEU A 49 -14.90 13.29 -32.88
N ALA A 50 -13.80 12.82 -33.46
CA ALA A 50 -13.27 13.38 -34.70
C ALA A 50 -14.24 13.19 -35.86
N PHE A 51 -15.02 12.10 -35.89
CA PHE A 51 -16.04 11.87 -36.91
C PHE A 51 -17.16 12.92 -36.92
N LEU A 52 -17.42 13.59 -35.79
CA LEU A 52 -18.39 14.70 -35.74
C LEU A 52 -17.99 15.88 -36.64
N ARG A 53 -16.69 16.04 -36.92
CA ARG A 53 -16.15 17.15 -37.71
C ARG A 53 -16.06 16.83 -39.20
N ILE A 54 -16.26 15.57 -39.58
CA ILE A 54 -16.11 15.09 -40.96
C ILE A 54 -17.45 14.50 -41.40
N PRO A 55 -18.26 15.23 -42.19
CA PRO A 55 -19.62 14.83 -42.55
C PRO A 55 -19.73 13.41 -43.13
N LYS A 56 -18.71 12.97 -43.89
CA LYS A 56 -18.63 11.62 -44.47
C LYS A 56 -18.69 10.50 -43.42
N TYR A 57 -18.23 10.74 -42.19
CA TYR A 57 -18.15 9.74 -41.12
C TYR A 57 -19.23 9.95 -40.04
N ALA A 58 -20.19 10.85 -40.24
CA ALA A 58 -21.25 11.11 -39.26
C ALA A 58 -22.08 9.85 -38.93
N SER A 59 -22.27 8.95 -39.91
CA SER A 59 -22.93 7.65 -39.69
C SER A 59 -22.10 6.68 -38.84
N SER A 60 -20.77 6.87 -38.80
CA SER A 60 -19.82 6.05 -38.02
C SER A 60 -19.73 6.46 -36.55
N VAL A 61 -20.42 7.52 -36.14
CA VAL A 61 -20.57 7.86 -34.72
C VAL A 61 -21.30 6.70 -34.03
N PRO A 62 -20.92 6.27 -32.82
CA PRO A 62 -21.64 5.19 -32.13
C PRO A 62 -23.13 5.52 -31.91
N THR A 63 -23.97 4.48 -31.79
CA THR A 63 -25.39 4.64 -31.45
C THR A 63 -25.55 5.03 -29.97
N LEU A 64 -26.70 5.58 -29.58
CA LEU A 64 -26.97 5.92 -28.17
C LEU A 64 -26.79 4.72 -27.24
N GLN A 65 -27.25 3.53 -27.66
CA GLN A 65 -27.07 2.30 -26.88
C GLN A 65 -25.59 1.98 -26.60
N ILE A 66 -24.71 2.13 -27.59
CA ILE A 66 -23.27 1.91 -27.42
C ILE A 66 -22.66 2.97 -26.51
N LEU A 67 -23.08 4.23 -26.66
CA LEU A 67 -22.60 5.33 -25.83
C LEU A 67 -23.02 5.17 -24.36
N ASP A 68 -24.24 4.71 -24.10
CA ASP A 68 -24.74 4.40 -22.76
C ASP A 68 -23.94 3.24 -22.14
N GLN A 69 -23.59 2.22 -22.93
CA GLN A 69 -22.69 1.16 -22.47
C GLN A 69 -21.31 1.70 -22.09
N TRP A 70 -20.71 2.54 -22.95
CA TRP A 70 -19.41 3.16 -22.65
C TRP A 70 -19.46 4.01 -21.38
N ALA A 71 -20.50 4.82 -21.21
CA ALA A 71 -20.69 5.63 -20.01
C ALA A 71 -20.83 4.76 -18.75
N GLY A 72 -21.60 3.68 -18.82
CA GLY A 72 -21.76 2.71 -17.73
C GLY A 72 -20.44 2.02 -17.36
N ASP A 73 -19.66 1.59 -18.34
CA ASP A 73 -18.37 0.94 -18.12
C ASP A 73 -17.33 1.90 -17.52
N LEU A 74 -17.28 3.15 -18.00
CA LEU A 74 -16.43 4.20 -17.44
C LEU A 74 -16.80 4.50 -15.98
N THR A 75 -18.09 4.58 -15.66
CA THR A 75 -18.58 4.81 -14.29
C THR A 75 -18.17 3.67 -13.36
N LYS A 76 -18.38 2.41 -13.76
CA LYS A 76 -17.93 1.24 -12.98
C LYS A 76 -16.42 1.25 -12.75
N LYS A 77 -15.63 1.61 -13.77
CA LYS A 77 -14.17 1.73 -13.65
C LYS A 77 -13.79 2.87 -12.69
N LYS A 78 -14.50 4.00 -12.70
CA LYS A 78 -14.31 5.12 -11.76
C LYS A 78 -14.56 4.66 -10.31
N ASP A 79 -15.69 4.01 -10.05
CA ASP A 79 -16.02 3.48 -8.72
C ASP A 79 -14.99 2.48 -8.20
N ALA A 80 -14.45 1.63 -9.09
CA ALA A 80 -13.37 0.72 -8.74
C ALA A 80 -12.08 1.46 -8.35
N ILE A 81 -11.74 2.54 -9.05
CA ILE A 81 -10.58 3.38 -8.72
C ILE A 81 -10.80 4.12 -7.40
N THR A 82 -11.98 4.72 -7.19
CA THR A 82 -12.29 5.41 -5.92
C THR A 82 -12.16 4.45 -4.73
N ARG A 83 -12.70 3.22 -4.85
CA ARG A 83 -12.52 2.16 -3.84
C ARG A 83 -11.05 1.79 -3.64
N LEU A 84 -10.27 1.64 -4.72
CA LEU A 84 -8.84 1.35 -4.63
C LEU A 84 -8.08 2.47 -3.90
N LYS A 85 -8.32 3.74 -4.22
CA LYS A 85 -7.69 4.89 -3.55
C LYS A 85 -8.03 4.92 -2.07
N ALA A 86 -9.28 4.64 -1.71
CA ALA A 86 -9.70 4.52 -0.31
C ALA A 86 -8.92 3.40 0.42
N LEU A 87 -8.82 2.20 -0.17
CA LEU A 87 -8.04 1.10 0.39
C LEU A 87 -6.56 1.44 0.55
N LEU A 88 -5.95 2.10 -0.43
CA LEU A 88 -4.55 2.53 -0.38
C LEU A 88 -4.32 3.60 0.70
N ASN A 89 -5.25 4.54 0.86
CA ASN A 89 -5.20 5.53 1.94
C ASN A 89 -5.30 4.87 3.31
N THR A 90 -6.19 3.90 3.50
CA THR A 90 -6.27 3.12 4.75
C THR A 90 -4.98 2.33 4.99
N ALA A 91 -4.43 1.66 3.98
CA ALA A 91 -3.18 0.93 4.09
C ALA A 91 -1.99 1.85 4.45
N ARG A 92 -1.98 3.09 3.93
CA ARG A 92 -0.99 4.11 4.29
C ARG A 92 -1.17 4.61 5.72
N ALA A 93 -2.38 5.02 6.08
CA ALA A 93 -2.68 5.66 7.35
C ALA A 93 -2.58 4.67 8.53
N VAL A 94 -3.06 3.44 8.36
CA VAL A 94 -3.11 2.43 9.41
C VAL A 94 -1.91 1.50 9.34
N GLY A 95 -1.58 0.98 8.15
CA GLY A 95 -0.52 -0.02 8.00
C GLY A 95 0.88 0.58 8.12
N ILE A 96 1.23 1.52 7.23
CA ILE A 96 2.59 2.10 7.19
C ILE A 96 2.90 2.87 8.46
N LYS A 97 1.97 3.71 8.92
CA LYS A 97 2.18 4.52 10.14
C LYS A 97 2.40 3.64 11.36
N LYS A 98 1.60 2.59 11.54
CA LYS A 98 1.78 1.63 12.64
C LYS A 98 3.13 0.94 12.58
N VAL A 99 3.58 0.49 11.41
CA VAL A 99 4.92 -0.10 11.25
C VAL A 99 6.03 0.90 11.59
N GLN A 100 5.86 2.18 11.25
CA GLN A 100 6.82 3.22 11.65
C GLN A 100 6.87 3.43 13.17
N GLU A 101 5.70 3.44 13.81
CA GLU A 101 5.56 3.52 15.27
C GLU A 101 6.19 2.29 15.95
N ASP A 102 5.91 1.07 15.46
CA ASP A 102 6.47 -0.19 15.97
C ASP A 102 8.01 -0.25 15.83
N ILE A 103 8.56 0.27 14.72
CA ILE A 103 10.01 0.40 14.52
C ILE A 103 10.60 1.35 15.56
N ALA A 104 9.99 2.51 15.77
CA ALA A 104 10.48 3.51 16.73
C ALA A 104 10.42 2.98 18.17
N GLU A 105 9.32 2.32 18.54
CA GLU A 105 9.16 1.66 19.84
C GLU A 105 10.21 0.57 20.04
N SER A 106 10.41 -0.29 19.04
CA SER A 106 11.40 -1.37 19.12
C SER A 106 12.82 -0.83 19.24
N GLN A 107 13.16 0.24 18.51
CA GLN A 107 14.46 0.92 18.66
C GLN A 107 14.67 1.49 20.06
N LYS A 108 13.62 2.10 20.64
CA LYS A 108 13.65 2.63 21.99
C LYS A 108 13.88 1.52 23.02
N LEU A 109 13.08 0.45 22.96
CA LEU A 109 13.19 -0.68 23.88
C LEU A 109 14.56 -1.36 23.82
N ILE A 110 15.09 -1.58 22.61
CA ILE A 110 16.43 -2.18 22.41
C ILE A 110 17.54 -1.28 22.99
N ALA A 111 17.38 0.05 22.92
CA ALA A 111 18.36 0.99 23.47
C ALA A 111 18.26 1.19 24.99
N GLU A 112 17.07 1.02 25.58
CA GLU A 112 16.80 1.23 27.00
C GLU A 112 17.10 -0.01 27.85
N LEU A 113 16.87 -1.23 27.33
CA LEU A 113 17.05 -2.46 28.10
C LEU A 113 18.50 -2.69 28.62
N PRO A 114 19.55 -2.46 27.81
CA PRO A 114 20.93 -2.59 28.28
C PRO A 114 21.27 -1.57 29.36
N LYS A 115 20.75 -0.33 29.25
CA LYS A 115 20.95 0.72 30.25
C LYS A 115 20.28 0.37 31.57
N ALA A 116 19.02 -0.09 31.52
CA ALA A 116 18.29 -0.52 32.70
C ALA A 116 18.96 -1.74 33.36
N ALA A 117 19.53 -2.67 32.58
CA ALA A 117 20.29 -3.80 33.11
C ALA A 117 21.60 -3.35 33.79
N GLU A 118 22.34 -2.40 33.20
CA GLU A 118 23.56 -1.82 33.78
C GLU A 118 23.28 -0.99 35.05
N GLU A 119 22.16 -0.26 35.11
CA GLU A 119 21.74 0.50 36.29
C GLU A 119 21.36 -0.43 37.45
N LEU A 120 20.64 -1.53 37.16
CA LEU A 120 20.30 -2.55 38.16
C LEU A 120 21.52 -3.30 38.71
N ASP A 121 22.55 -3.50 37.88
CA ASP A 121 23.82 -4.12 38.30
C ASP A 121 24.70 -3.16 39.11
N ARG A 122 24.63 -1.84 38.82
CA ARG A 122 25.38 -0.80 39.53
C ARG A 122 24.79 -0.43 40.89
N ASP A 123 23.48 -0.29 40.99
CA ASP A 123 22.85 0.22 42.22
C ASP A 123 22.64 -0.88 43.28
N GLY A 124 22.84 -2.15 42.91
CA GLY A 124 22.32 -3.28 43.68
C GLY A 124 20.80 -3.21 43.76
N LEU A 125 20.13 -4.32 44.08
CA LEU A 125 18.67 -4.35 44.23
C LEU A 125 18.21 -3.59 45.50
N ASN A 126 18.33 -2.27 45.53
CA ASN A 126 17.66 -1.41 46.51
C ASN A 126 16.24 -1.10 46.02
N MET A 127 15.41 -2.14 45.90
CA MET A 127 14.01 -2.03 45.47
C MET A 127 13.08 -2.41 46.62
N SER A 128 12.60 -1.38 47.35
CA SER A 128 11.42 -1.34 48.22
C SER A 128 11.29 -2.37 49.36
N ASP A 129 11.17 -1.87 50.60
CA ASP A 129 10.92 -2.62 51.85
C ASP A 129 9.62 -3.47 51.88
N ASN A 130 8.80 -3.46 50.82
CA ASN A 130 7.46 -4.04 50.79
C ASN A 130 7.32 -5.37 50.02
N MET A 131 8.39 -5.96 49.48
CA MET A 131 8.36 -7.33 48.92
C MET A 131 9.34 -8.24 49.64
N PRO A 132 8.94 -9.48 50.03
CA PRO A 132 9.87 -10.44 50.63
C PRO A 132 11.08 -10.65 49.71
N ALA A 133 12.29 -10.43 50.23
CA ALA A 133 13.53 -10.52 49.46
C ALA A 133 13.67 -11.85 48.69
N VAL A 134 13.16 -12.95 49.26
CA VAL A 134 13.13 -14.29 48.65
C VAL A 134 12.23 -14.35 47.39
N MET A 135 11.09 -13.66 47.42
CA MET A 135 10.15 -13.58 46.29
C MET A 135 10.73 -12.72 45.16
N LEU A 136 11.36 -11.60 45.51
CA LEU A 136 12.12 -10.76 44.59
C LEU A 136 13.26 -11.54 43.91
N GLN A 137 14.03 -12.33 44.67
CA GLN A 137 15.14 -13.14 44.15
C GLN A 137 14.68 -14.20 43.14
N HIS A 138 13.48 -14.76 43.30
CA HIS A 138 12.93 -15.76 42.39
C HIS A 138 12.23 -15.15 41.18
N MET A 139 11.53 -14.02 41.36
CA MET A 139 10.75 -13.39 40.29
C MET A 139 11.59 -12.51 39.36
N MET A 140 12.63 -11.83 39.87
CA MET A 140 13.45 -10.94 39.03
C MET A 140 14.17 -11.65 37.88
N PRO A 141 14.79 -12.83 38.06
CA PRO A 141 15.37 -13.57 36.95
C PRO A 141 14.34 -13.96 35.89
N LEU A 142 13.11 -14.33 36.29
CA LEU A 142 12.04 -14.69 35.36
C LEU A 142 11.56 -13.48 34.55
N ILE A 143 11.37 -12.33 35.20
CA ILE A 143 10.97 -11.08 34.55
C ILE A 143 12.08 -10.58 33.61
N MET A 144 13.34 -10.60 34.07
CA MET A 144 14.48 -10.23 33.24
C MET A 144 14.65 -11.16 32.05
N ASN A 145 14.53 -12.48 32.23
CA ASN A 145 14.64 -13.43 31.13
C ASN A 145 13.52 -13.25 30.09
N ALA A 146 12.29 -12.97 30.52
CA ALA A 146 11.18 -12.66 29.62
C ALA A 146 11.43 -11.35 28.85
N ALA A 147 11.92 -10.31 29.53
CA ALA A 147 12.25 -9.03 28.91
C ALA A 147 13.40 -9.15 27.89
N ILE A 148 14.45 -9.90 28.23
CA ILE A 148 15.58 -10.20 27.35
C ILE A 148 15.12 -11.00 26.13
N SER A 149 14.27 -12.02 26.31
CA SER A 149 13.74 -12.83 25.21
C SER A 149 12.89 -11.98 24.25
N ASN A 150 12.02 -11.12 24.77
CA ASN A 150 11.22 -10.20 23.96
C ASN A 150 12.09 -9.20 23.20
N THR A 151 13.14 -8.69 23.84
CA THR A 151 14.09 -7.75 23.22
C THR A 151 14.88 -8.42 22.09
N LYS A 152 15.39 -9.64 22.30
CA LYS A 152 16.08 -10.42 21.25
C LYS A 152 15.19 -10.70 20.04
N GLU A 153 13.91 -10.99 20.28
CA GLU A 153 12.94 -11.18 19.20
C GLU A 153 12.71 -9.87 18.42
N ARG A 154 12.55 -8.74 19.13
CA ARG A 154 12.45 -7.42 18.50
C ARG A 154 13.72 -7.02 17.75
N GLU A 155 14.91 -7.36 18.24
CA GLU A 155 16.19 -7.14 17.53
C GLU A 155 16.24 -7.87 16.19
N ARG A 156 15.68 -9.09 16.12
CA ARG A 156 15.60 -9.87 14.88
C ARG A 156 14.54 -9.33 13.92
N GLN A 157 13.40 -8.86 14.44
CA GLN A 157 12.30 -8.32 13.63
C GLN A 157 12.58 -6.91 13.09
N LEU A 158 13.29 -6.08 13.84
CA LEU A 158 13.58 -4.69 13.48
C LEU A 158 14.23 -4.52 12.08
N PRO A 159 15.29 -5.24 11.69
CA PRO A 159 15.88 -5.10 10.36
C PRO A 159 14.91 -5.55 9.25
N ILE A 160 14.06 -6.53 9.51
CA ILE A 160 13.02 -6.99 8.56
C ILE A 160 11.98 -5.88 8.36
N GLN A 161 11.49 -5.28 9.44
CA GLN A 161 10.54 -4.18 9.39
C GLN A 161 11.12 -2.96 8.66
N LYS A 162 12.39 -2.60 8.96
CA LYS A 162 13.11 -1.51 8.28
C LYS A 162 13.29 -1.74 6.78
N GLU A 163 13.47 -2.97 6.34
CA GLU A 163 13.57 -3.30 4.92
C GLU A 163 12.19 -3.33 4.23
N MET A 164 11.17 -3.83 4.91
CA MET A 164 9.80 -3.92 4.38
C MET A 164 9.11 -2.57 4.24
N LEU A 165 9.31 -1.68 5.21
CA LEU A 165 8.68 -0.36 5.26
C LEU A 165 8.88 0.46 3.96
N PRO A 166 10.10 0.67 3.44
CA PRO A 166 10.30 1.43 2.21
C PRO A 166 9.70 0.72 0.99
N LEU A 167 9.72 -0.62 0.92
CA LEU A 167 9.10 -1.37 -0.17
C LEU A 167 7.57 -1.18 -0.19
N CYS A 168 6.94 -1.31 0.97
CA CYS A 168 5.50 -1.12 1.14
C CYS A 168 5.10 0.34 0.85
N THR A 169 5.88 1.30 1.33
CA THR A 169 5.66 2.74 1.06
C THR A 169 5.75 3.06 -0.42
N ARG A 170 6.79 2.58 -1.11
CA ARG A 170 6.96 2.77 -2.55
C ARG A 170 5.84 2.14 -3.35
N ARG A 171 5.38 0.94 -2.95
CA ARG A 171 4.26 0.25 -3.56
C ARG A 171 2.98 1.07 -3.48
N ILE A 172 2.61 1.54 -2.29
CA ILE A 172 1.40 2.34 -2.08
C ILE A 172 1.45 3.64 -2.88
N ASN A 173 2.55 4.39 -2.80
CA ASN A 173 2.69 5.66 -3.52
C ASN A 173 2.53 5.46 -5.03
N PHE A 174 3.24 4.48 -5.60
CA PHE A 174 3.14 4.17 -7.01
C PHE A 174 1.72 3.75 -7.44
N MET A 175 1.06 2.90 -6.65
CA MET A 175 -0.32 2.49 -6.94
C MET A 175 -1.29 3.67 -6.87
N MET A 176 -1.08 4.62 -5.94
CA MET A 176 -1.88 5.83 -5.81
C MET A 176 -1.70 6.77 -7.02
N ASP A 177 -0.46 7.00 -7.45
CA ASP A 177 -0.15 7.84 -8.61
C ASP A 177 -0.82 7.29 -9.88
N LEU A 178 -0.76 5.97 -10.07
CA LEU A 178 -1.42 5.32 -11.19
C LEU A 178 -2.94 5.37 -11.11
N ALA A 179 -3.51 5.16 -9.92
CA ALA A 179 -4.94 5.25 -9.71
C ALA A 179 -5.45 6.66 -10.08
N THR A 180 -4.71 7.70 -9.67
CA THR A 180 -4.99 9.10 -9.99
C THR A 180 -4.91 9.35 -11.50
N ASN A 181 -3.84 8.92 -12.18
CA ASN A 181 -3.73 9.08 -13.63
C ASN A 181 -4.88 8.41 -14.40
N ARG A 182 -5.30 7.21 -13.96
CA ARG A 182 -6.42 6.49 -14.57
C ARG A 182 -7.76 7.18 -14.34
N GLU A 183 -7.96 7.74 -13.15
CA GLU A 183 -9.15 8.54 -12.83
C GLU A 183 -9.26 9.73 -13.78
N GLU A 184 -8.16 10.46 -14.01
CA GLU A 184 -8.14 11.58 -14.95
C GLU A 184 -8.47 11.15 -16.40
N ILE A 185 -7.98 10.01 -16.86
CA ILE A 185 -8.32 9.45 -18.19
C ILE A 185 -9.82 9.16 -18.27
N ILE A 186 -10.39 8.53 -17.22
CA ILE A 186 -11.81 8.19 -17.18
C ILE A 186 -12.66 9.45 -17.17
N ASP A 187 -12.33 10.43 -16.34
CA ASP A 187 -13.07 11.68 -16.23
C ASP A 187 -13.11 12.43 -17.56
N ARG A 188 -11.98 12.54 -18.26
CA ARG A 188 -11.95 13.10 -19.62
C ARG A 188 -12.78 12.26 -20.59
N SER A 189 -12.72 10.94 -20.50
CA SER A 189 -13.46 10.03 -21.38
C SER A 189 -14.97 10.15 -21.19
N ILE A 190 -15.46 10.30 -19.95
CA ILE A 190 -16.89 10.51 -19.66
C ILE A 190 -17.39 11.78 -20.36
N VAL A 191 -16.67 12.90 -20.21
CA VAL A 191 -17.03 14.17 -20.88
C VAL A 191 -17.10 14.01 -22.39
N LYS A 192 -16.18 13.23 -22.98
CA LYS A 192 -16.16 12.95 -24.42
C LYS A 192 -17.36 12.11 -24.86
N VAL A 193 -17.75 11.10 -24.07
CA VAL A 193 -18.94 10.28 -24.33
C VAL A 193 -20.22 11.12 -24.25
N GLU A 194 -20.36 12.00 -23.25
CA GLU A 194 -21.52 12.89 -23.13
C GLU A 194 -21.67 13.84 -24.32
N LYS A 195 -20.55 14.32 -24.89
CA LYS A 195 -20.59 15.11 -26.14
C LYS A 195 -21.12 14.30 -27.32
N LEU A 196 -20.71 13.04 -27.45
CA LEU A 196 -21.22 12.14 -28.50
C LEU A 196 -22.72 11.87 -28.32
N ARG A 197 -23.18 11.69 -27.06
CA ARG A 197 -24.59 11.49 -26.73
C ARG A 197 -25.42 12.71 -27.11
N ALA A 198 -24.98 13.91 -26.74
CA ALA A 198 -25.64 15.16 -27.08
C ALA A 198 -25.78 15.35 -28.61
N TYR A 199 -24.72 15.03 -29.37
CA TYR A 199 -24.79 15.05 -30.83
C TYR A 199 -25.84 14.09 -31.38
N ARG A 200 -25.88 12.85 -30.89
CA ARG A 200 -26.86 11.84 -31.34
C ARG A 200 -28.30 12.22 -31.01
N LEU A 201 -28.54 12.79 -29.84
CA LEU A 201 -29.88 13.28 -29.46
C LEU A 201 -30.33 14.49 -30.30
N GLY A 202 -29.40 15.35 -30.71
CA GLY A 202 -29.72 16.51 -31.56
C GLY A 202 -29.80 16.20 -33.06
N THR A 203 -29.48 14.97 -33.48
CA THR A 203 -29.51 14.53 -34.90
C THR A 203 -30.52 13.41 -35.16
N GLN A 204 -31.32 13.03 -34.15
CA GLN A 204 -32.52 12.19 -34.29
C GLN A 204 -33.73 13.07 -34.65
#